data_AF-I3CE43-F1
#
_entry.id   AF-I3CE43-F1
#
_cell.length_a   1.000
_cell.length_b   1.000
_cell.length_c   1.000
_cell.angle_alpha   90.00
_cell.angle_beta   90.00
_cell.angle_gamma   90.00
#
_symmetry.space_group_name_H-M   'P 1'
#
loop_
_entity.id
_entity.type
_entity.pdbx_description
1 polymer ?
#
loop_
_entity_poly.entity_id
_entity_poly.type
_entity_poly.pdbx_seq_one_letter_code
_entity_poly.pdbx_strand_id
1 'polypeptide(L)'
;MPVLKYLNAEKFLETWLNLKPALRELVSNELVERYKYFGMRFIKDEQVFLNKLKKEIAQEKEHKKGKVSYLHLDNLEKKIEEIFANNASHLNNT
;
A
#
# COMPACT_ATOMS: atom_id res chain seq x y z
N MET A 1 -13.03 11.78 -1.49
CA MET A 1 -11.68 11.23 -1.18
C MET A 1 -10.91 11.06 -2.49
N PRO A 2 -9.64 11.49 -2.62
CA PRO A 2 -8.92 11.42 -3.90
C PRO A 2 -8.67 9.97 -4.35
N VAL A 3 -8.74 9.75 -5.66
CA VAL A 3 -8.46 8.47 -6.34
C VAL A 3 -6.96 8.18 -6.25
N LEU A 4 -6.57 6.93 -5.96
CA LEU A 4 -5.16 6.54 -5.78
C LEU A 4 -4.29 6.88 -7.00
N LYS A 5 -4.87 6.94 -8.21
CA LYS A 5 -4.18 7.31 -9.46
C LYS A 5 -3.49 8.68 -9.44
N TYR A 6 -3.92 9.59 -8.57
CA TYR A 6 -3.32 10.93 -8.45
C TYR A 6 -2.27 11.01 -7.33
N LEU A 7 -2.08 9.94 -6.57
CA LEU A 7 -1.06 9.91 -5.53
C LEU A 7 0.29 9.57 -6.15
N ASN A 8 1.29 10.37 -5.78
CA ASN A 8 2.69 10.02 -5.99
C ASN A 8 3.09 9.04 -4.88
N ALA A 9 3.66 7.89 -5.25
CA ALA A 9 4.02 6.82 -4.31
C ALA A 9 5.16 7.21 -3.35
N GLU A 10 6.18 7.90 -3.85
CA GLU A 10 7.31 8.43 -3.07
C GLU A 10 6.80 9.45 -2.04
N LYS A 11 6.03 10.46 -2.49
CA LYS A 11 5.46 11.49 -1.61
C LYS A 11 4.46 10.91 -0.59
N PHE A 12 3.69 9.91 -1.00
CA PHE A 12 2.81 9.18 -0.10
C PHE A 12 3.62 8.46 0.98
N LEU A 13 4.68 7.74 0.59
CA LEU A 13 5.54 7.02 1.51
C LEU A 13 6.24 7.98 2.49
N GLU A 14 6.78 9.09 2.00
CA GLU A 14 7.37 10.15 2.82
C GLU A 14 6.36 10.68 3.84
N THR A 15 5.16 11.05 3.38
CA THR A 15 4.09 11.55 4.26
C THR A 15 3.72 10.50 5.29
N TRP A 16 3.54 9.25 4.88
CA TRP A 16 3.16 8.13 5.74
C TRP A 16 4.24 7.81 6.79
N LEU A 17 5.52 7.89 6.42
CA LEU A 17 6.65 7.71 7.35
C LEU A 17 6.75 8.84 8.38
N ASN A 18 6.24 10.03 8.09
CA ASN A 18 6.17 11.13 9.04
C ASN A 18 4.94 11.06 9.96
N LEU A 19 3.98 10.17 9.69
CA LEU A 19 2.81 9.97 10.56
C LEU A 19 3.16 9.19 11.83
N LYS A 20 2.36 9.39 12.87
CA LYS A 20 2.36 8.55 14.08
C LYS A 20 1.94 7.11 13.74
N PRO A 21 2.43 6.09 14.47
CA PRO A 21 2.11 4.67 14.24
C PRO A 21 0.62 4.35 14.07
N ALA A 22 -0.25 4.88 14.95
CA ALA A 22 -1.70 4.64 14.89
C ALA A 22 -2.34 5.18 13.59
N LEU A 23 -1.84 6.30 13.07
CA LEU A 23 -2.31 6.88 11.82
C LEU A 23 -1.83 6.08 10.60
N ARG A 24 -0.61 5.52 10.68
CA ARG A 24 -0.09 4.62 9.64
C ARG A 24 -0.95 3.39 9.48
N GLU A 25 -1.32 2.77 10.60
CA GLU A 25 -2.17 1.59 10.63
C GLU A 25 -3.57 1.86 10.07
N LEU A 26 -4.17 2.99 10.44
CA LEU A 26 -5.45 3.45 9.91
C LEU A 26 -5.39 3.65 8.39
N VAL A 27 -4.37 4.34 7.89
CA VAL A 27 -4.18 4.53 6.44
C VAL A 27 -4.02 3.19 5.71
N SER A 28 -3.28 2.24 6.28
CA SER A 28 -3.13 0.93 5.67
C SER A 28 -4.43 0.11 5.67
N ASN A 29 -5.27 0.22 6.72
CA ASN A 29 -6.59 -0.42 6.74
C ASN A 29 -7.53 0.20 5.71
N GLU A 30 -7.54 1.54 5.60
CA GLU A 30 -8.32 2.26 4.60
C GLU A 30 -7.93 1.88 3.16
N LEU A 31 -6.65 1.60 2.90
CA LEU A 31 -6.19 1.10 1.60
C LEU A 31 -6.81 -0.26 1.27
N VAL A 32 -6.87 -1.18 2.25
CA VAL A 32 -7.49 -2.50 2.09
C VAL A 32 -9.00 -2.38 1.89
N GLU A 33 -9.69 -1.55 2.67
CA GLU A 33 -11.14 -1.37 2.56
C GLU A 33 -11.55 -0.71 1.24
N ARG A 34 -10.82 0.32 0.80
CA ARG A 34 -11.03 0.88 -0.54
C ARG A 34 -10.80 -0.15 -1.64
N TYR A 35 -9.76 -0.97 -1.50
CA TYR A 35 -9.49 -2.03 -2.46
C TYR A 35 -10.70 -2.98 -2.58
N LYS A 36 -11.21 -3.48 -1.45
CA LYS A 36 -12.40 -4.33 -1.40
C LYS A 36 -13.63 -3.64 -2.00
N TYR A 37 -13.85 -2.36 -1.69
CA TYR A 37 -15.02 -1.60 -2.14
C TYR A 37 -15.01 -1.35 -3.65
N PHE A 38 -13.85 -1.00 -4.22
CA PHE A 38 -13.72 -0.80 -5.67
C PHE A 38 -13.49 -2.10 -6.43
N GLY A 39 -13.12 -3.18 -5.73
CA GLY A 39 -13.30 -4.63 -5.95
C GLY A 39 -13.24 -5.24 -7.35
N MET A 40 -13.87 -4.63 -8.34
CA MET A 40 -13.99 -5.13 -9.72
C MET A 40 -13.79 -4.04 -10.79
N ARG A 41 -13.82 -2.74 -10.43
CA ARG A 41 -13.50 -1.61 -11.31
C ARG A 41 -12.11 -1.04 -11.05
N PHE A 42 -11.17 -1.90 -10.64
CA PHE A 42 -9.78 -1.53 -10.48
C PHE A 42 -9.20 -1.12 -11.85
N ILE A 43 -9.17 0.20 -12.07
CA ILE A 43 -8.52 0.78 -13.24
C ILE A 43 -7.03 0.51 -13.06
N LYS A 44 -6.38 0.02 -14.11
CA LYS A 44 -4.92 -0.22 -14.26
C LYS A 44 -4.04 0.70 -13.42
N ASP A 45 -4.41 1.97 -13.29
CA ASP A 45 -3.75 3.00 -12.50
C ASP A 45 -3.57 2.67 -11.01
N GLU A 46 -4.56 2.03 -10.36
CA GLU A 46 -4.45 1.71 -8.93
C GLU A 46 -3.50 0.54 -8.68
N GLN A 47 -3.48 -0.46 -9.57
CA GLN A 47 -2.44 -1.51 -9.55
C GLN A 47 -1.06 -0.93 -9.84
N VAL A 48 -0.96 0.00 -10.80
CA VAL A 48 0.30 0.70 -11.09
C VAL A 48 0.78 1.48 -9.87
N PHE A 49 -0.12 2.15 -9.14
CA PHE A 49 0.21 2.86 -7.91
C PHE A 49 0.73 1.90 -6.82
N LEU A 50 0.02 0.81 -6.52
CA LEU A 50 0.43 -0.15 -5.49
C LEU A 50 1.77 -0.82 -5.83
N ASN A 51 1.99 -1.15 -7.11
CA ASN A 51 3.28 -1.67 -7.58
C ASN A 51 4.42 -0.66 -7.42
N LYS A 52 4.17 0.63 -7.71
CA LYS A 52 5.16 1.69 -7.46
C LYS A 52 5.44 1.81 -5.96
N LEU A 53 4.40 1.85 -5.13
CA LEU A 53 4.54 1.95 -3.68
C LEU A 53 5.35 0.78 -3.09
N LYS A 54 5.15 -0.45 -3.57
CA LYS A 54 5.94 -1.61 -3.15
C LYS A 54 7.43 -1.44 -3.47
N LYS A 55 7.77 -0.88 -4.64
CA LYS A 55 9.17 -0.60 -5.02
C LYS A 55 9.80 0.46 -4.11
N GLU A 56 9.08 1.55 -3.83
CA GLU A 56 9.54 2.61 -2.93
C GLU A 56 9.76 2.07 -1.51
N ILE A 57 8.87 1.21 -1.01
CA ILE A 57 9.04 0.54 0.31
C ILE A 57 10.32 -0.30 0.34
N ALA A 58 10.60 -1.07 -0.71
CA ALA A 58 11.80 -1.90 -0.80
C ALA A 58 13.08 -1.05 -0.76
N GLN A 59 13.12 0.03 -1.57
CA GLN A 59 14.24 0.99 -1.57
C GLN A 59 14.41 1.64 -0.20
N GLU A 60 13.33 2.10 0.42
CA GLU A 60 13.37 2.75 1.73
C GLU A 60 13.84 1.79 2.83
N LYS A 61 13.49 0.49 2.76
CA LYS A 61 13.99 -0.54 3.67
C LYS A 61 15.50 -0.75 3.53
N GLU A 62 16.06 -0.61 2.33
CA GLU A 62 17.52 -0.66 2.10
C GLU A 62 18.23 0.57 2.69
N HIS A 63 17.61 1.75 2.59
CA HIS A 63 18.18 3.01 3.07
C HIS A 63 18.02 3.24 4.59
N LYS A 64 16.89 2.87 5.19
CA LYS A 64 16.61 3.10 6.63
C LYS A 64 16.69 1.81 7.44
N LYS A 65 17.85 1.57 8.06
CA LYS A 65 18.11 0.45 9.00
C LYS A 65 17.52 0.63 10.43
N GLY A 66 16.55 1.53 10.62
CA GLY A 66 15.93 1.77 11.93
C GLY A 66 14.86 0.73 12.25
N LYS A 67 14.96 0.02 13.38
CA LYS A 67 14.06 -1.09 13.79
C LYS A 67 12.56 -0.73 13.75
N VAL A 68 12.21 0.49 14.18
CA VAL A 68 10.81 0.97 14.21
C VAL A 68 10.30 1.32 12.81
N SER A 69 11.08 2.05 12.01
CA SER A 69 10.72 2.38 10.62
C SER A 69 10.57 1.11 9.77
N TYR A 70 11.46 0.13 9.96
CA TYR A 70 11.41 -1.15 9.29
C TYR A 70 10.14 -1.95 9.62
N LEU A 71 9.76 -2.06 10.90
CA LEU A 71 8.55 -2.78 11.32
C LEU A 71 7.28 -2.18 10.68
N HIS A 72 7.20 -0.85 10.61
CA HIS A 72 6.07 -0.19 9.97
C HIS A 72 6.07 -0.45 8.46
N LEU A 73 7.20 -0.29 7.79
CA LEU A 73 7.32 -0.56 6.35
C LEU A 73 6.95 -2.02 6.02
N ASP A 74 7.32 -2.97 6.89
CA ASP A 74 6.95 -4.37 6.78
C ASP A 74 5.43 -4.61 6.90
N ASN A 75 4.77 -3.96 7.86
CA ASN A 75 3.32 -4.04 8.00
C ASN A 75 2.59 -3.47 6.77
N LEU A 76 3.06 -2.33 6.25
CA LEU A 76 2.48 -1.73 5.03
C LEU A 76 2.64 -2.66 3.82
N GLU A 77 3.81 -3.26 3.64
CA GLU A 77 4.06 -4.21 2.56
C GLU A 77 3.13 -5.43 2.64
N LYS A 78 2.98 -6.05 3.83
CA LYS A 78 2.09 -7.21 4.03
C LYS A 78 0.65 -6.91 3.64
N LYS A 79 0.13 -5.74 4.00
CA LYS A 79 -1.23 -5.33 3.61
C LYS A 79 -1.38 -5.15 2.10
N ILE A 80 -0.33 -4.68 1.40
CA ILE A 80 -0.31 -4.62 -0.06
C ILE A 80 -0.29 -6.04 -0.66
N GLU A 81 0.42 -6.99 -0.04
CA GLU A 81 0.44 -8.39 -0.47
C GLU A 81 -0.89 -9.10 -0.26
N GLU A 82 -1.57 -8.86 0.87
CA GLU A 82 -2.93 -9.34 1.13
C GLU A 82 -3.91 -8.85 0.05
N ILE A 83 -3.78 -7.60 -0.37
CA ILE A 83 -4.54 -7.04 -1.50
C ILE A 83 -4.30 -7.84 -2.78
N PHE A 84 -3.04 -8.17 -3.10
CA PHE A 84 -2.71 -8.95 -4.30
C PHE A 84 -3.17 -10.42 -4.22
N ALA A 85 -3.03 -11.06 -3.07
CA ALA A 85 -3.40 -12.46 -2.86
C ALA A 85 -4.93 -12.67 -2.95
N ASN A 86 -5.71 -11.74 -2.38
CA ASN A 86 -7.16 -11.76 -2.49
C ASN A 86 -7.60 -11.61 -3.96
N ASN A 87 -6.90 -10.81 -4.77
CA ASN A 87 -7.18 -10.64 -6.19
C ASN A 87 -6.93 -11.92 -7.02
N ALA A 88 -5.76 -12.56 -6.84
CA ALA A 88 -5.44 -13.80 -7.53
C ALA A 88 -6.46 -14.91 -7.24
N SER A 89 -6.99 -14.94 -6.01
CA SER A 89 -8.03 -15.88 -5.59
C SER A 89 -9.39 -15.59 -6.21
N HIS A 90 -9.72 -14.32 -6.48
CA HIS A 90 -10.96 -13.94 -7.19
C HIS A 90 -10.91 -14.25 -8.69
N LEU A 91 -9.76 -14.12 -9.34
CA LEU A 91 -9.58 -14.44 -10.78
C LEU A 91 -9.63 -15.94 -11.09
N ASN A 92 -9.26 -16.81 -10.15
CA ASN A 92 -9.28 -18.27 -10.34
C ASN A 92 -10.65 -18.92 -10.07
N ASN A 93 -11.62 -18.18 -9.52
CA ASN A 93 -12.96 -18.66 -9.16
C ASN A 93 -14.08 -18.16 -10.10
N THR A 94 -13.72 -17.52 -11.21
CA THR A 94 -14.60 -17.07 -12.30
C THR A 94 -14.17 -17.68 -13.61
#